data_AF-V8QRS4-F1
#
_entry.id   AF-V8QRS4-F1
#
_cell.length_a   1.000
_cell.length_b   1.000
_cell.length_c   1.000
_cell.angle_alpha   90.00
_cell.angle_beta   90.00
_cell.angle_gamma   90.00
#
_symmetry.space_group_name_H-M   'P 1'
#
loop_
_entity.id
_entity.type
_entity.pdbx_description
1 polymer ?
#
loop_
_entity_poly.entity_id
_entity_poly.type
_entity_poly.pdbx_seq_one_letter_code
_entity_poly.pdbx_strand_id
1 'polypeptide(L)'
;MDSVSGSMVGSTAFENNYFTGLKFNKLSACIYGQTCVTKDEKTKAKAEAERMRELLDRELRNVCSVNQSGDACRTAVITAIRYIAIEDTWRIMDKDVKRSAKSTFDYLYKTPEGEDNFVRYLNTIDNRADFFGASNLYEKNEGTGVKWFGAAEDVSRAFDGGLGADGNGSQYSFFIGSLSAWTNTPSIYEWRQVAGNTLLKAGYPNFQNLYIHSTDNPIKWDVDQLRNEQKSLQNVHTRYLTDRTVFRWLIEQNKDFNILDYEARVKYGCSVFGLSEKQGCRP
;
A
#
# COMPACT_ATOMS: atom_id res chain seq x y z
N MET A 1 -6.41 -24.13 -31.39
CA MET A 1 -5.54 -23.98 -30.20
C MET A 1 -5.21 -22.49 -30.14
N ASP A 2 -6.16 -21.65 -29.72
CA ASP A 2 -6.09 -20.20 -30.00
C ASP A 2 -6.57 -19.33 -28.82
N SER A 3 -6.31 -19.76 -27.59
CA SER A 3 -6.65 -18.99 -26.37
C SER A 3 -5.45 -18.55 -25.54
N VAL A 4 -4.22 -18.90 -25.95
CA VAL A 4 -2.99 -18.63 -25.16
C VAL A 4 -2.19 -17.42 -25.70
N SER A 5 -2.48 -16.98 -26.92
CA SER A 5 -1.78 -15.85 -27.58
C SER A 5 -2.33 -14.47 -27.16
N GLY A 6 -3.64 -14.35 -26.95
CA GLY A 6 -4.28 -13.05 -26.65
C GLY A 6 -4.01 -12.50 -25.24
N SER A 7 -3.85 -13.36 -24.22
CA SER A 7 -3.60 -12.88 -22.85
C SER A 7 -2.18 -12.36 -22.66
N MET A 8 -1.20 -12.93 -23.37
CA MET A 8 0.20 -12.53 -23.31
C MET A 8 0.45 -11.19 -24.02
N VAL A 9 -0.20 -10.96 -25.17
CA VAL A 9 -0.14 -9.68 -25.91
C VAL A 9 -0.87 -8.57 -25.14
N GLY A 10 -1.97 -8.90 -24.46
CA GLY A 10 -2.66 -7.98 -23.55
C GLY A 10 -1.79 -7.57 -22.37
N SER A 11 -1.09 -8.52 -21.71
CA SER A 11 -0.21 -8.23 -20.57
C SER A 11 1.06 -7.46 -20.96
N THR A 12 1.71 -7.79 -22.09
CA THR A 12 2.92 -7.05 -22.53
C THR A 12 2.61 -5.66 -23.06
N ALA A 13 1.46 -5.45 -23.71
CA ALA A 13 0.99 -4.10 -24.02
C ALA A 13 0.62 -3.33 -22.73
N PHE A 14 0.09 -4.01 -21.72
CA PHE A 14 -0.26 -3.42 -20.43
C PHE A 14 0.96 -2.97 -19.61
N GLU A 15 1.98 -3.83 -19.52
CA GLU A 15 3.23 -3.57 -18.80
C GLU A 15 4.08 -2.46 -19.46
N ASN A 16 4.09 -2.37 -20.80
CA ASN A 16 4.83 -1.35 -21.54
C ASN A 16 4.09 0.00 -21.66
N ASN A 17 2.75 0.01 -21.52
CA ASN A 17 1.96 1.24 -21.67
C ASN A 17 1.64 1.96 -20.36
N TYR A 18 1.74 1.33 -19.19
CA TYR A 18 1.42 2.04 -17.96
C TYR A 18 2.38 3.23 -17.68
N PHE A 19 1.85 4.27 -17.02
CA PHE A 19 2.61 5.44 -16.55
C PHE A 19 3.25 5.11 -15.20
N THR A 20 4.40 4.43 -15.25
CA THR A 20 5.18 3.99 -14.09
C THR A 20 6.04 5.12 -13.53
N GLY A 21 6.71 4.88 -12.40
CA GLY A 21 7.70 5.81 -11.84
C GLY A 21 8.74 6.26 -12.88
N LEU A 22 9.13 5.42 -13.84
CA LEU A 22 10.05 5.79 -14.92
C LEU A 22 9.46 6.84 -15.87
N LYS A 23 8.21 6.67 -16.32
CA LYS A 23 7.55 7.65 -17.20
C LYS A 23 7.27 8.95 -16.44
N PHE A 24 6.89 8.84 -15.17
CA PHE A 24 6.72 10.01 -14.33
C PHE A 24 8.05 10.74 -14.06
N ASN A 25 9.16 10.04 -13.84
CA ASN A 25 10.48 10.66 -13.65
C ASN A 25 10.89 11.47 -14.88
N LYS A 26 10.59 11.00 -16.09
CA LYS A 26 10.80 11.77 -17.33
C LYS A 26 9.96 13.04 -17.36
N LEU A 27 8.67 12.95 -16.97
CA LEU A 27 7.82 14.12 -16.83
C LEU A 27 8.36 15.09 -15.76
N SER A 28 8.70 14.60 -14.58
CA SER A 28 9.22 15.40 -13.46
C SER A 28 10.50 16.14 -13.87
N ALA A 29 11.44 15.44 -14.51
CA ALA A 29 12.66 16.03 -15.07
C ALA A 29 12.34 17.17 -16.06
N CYS A 30 11.37 16.97 -16.95
CA CYS A 30 10.89 18.02 -17.85
C CYS A 30 10.28 19.20 -17.08
N ILE A 31 9.39 18.94 -16.12
CA ILE A 31 8.65 19.98 -15.39
C ILE A 31 9.57 20.86 -14.53
N TYR A 32 10.53 20.28 -13.80
CA TYR A 32 11.56 21.07 -13.12
C TYR A 32 12.30 21.96 -14.12
N GLY A 33 12.77 21.37 -15.22
CA GLY A 33 13.57 22.05 -16.25
C GLY A 33 14.90 21.37 -16.57
N GLN A 34 15.03 20.08 -16.23
CA GLN A 34 16.23 19.28 -16.54
C GLN A 34 16.25 18.89 -18.02
N THR A 35 15.09 18.64 -18.63
CA THR A 35 14.98 18.22 -20.05
C THR A 35 14.12 19.14 -20.91
N CYS A 36 13.23 19.94 -20.32
CA CYS A 36 12.42 20.93 -21.03
C CYS A 36 12.85 22.34 -20.62
N VAL A 37 13.10 23.21 -21.60
CA VAL A 37 13.62 24.56 -21.38
C VAL A 37 12.49 25.59 -21.39
N THR A 38 11.54 25.42 -22.31
CA THR A 38 10.45 26.39 -22.53
C THR A 38 9.18 26.02 -21.77
N LYS A 39 8.33 27.02 -21.52
CA LYS A 39 6.99 26.82 -20.94
C LYS A 39 6.11 25.93 -21.82
N ASP A 40 6.25 26.05 -23.14
CA ASP A 40 5.46 25.30 -24.10
C ASP A 40 5.83 23.80 -24.10
N GLU A 41 7.11 23.47 -24.01
CA GLU A 41 7.57 22.08 -23.85
C GLU A 41 7.01 21.45 -22.58
N LYS A 42 7.10 22.16 -21.44
CA LYS A 42 6.56 21.69 -20.16
C LYS A 42 5.05 21.48 -20.22
N THR A 43 4.32 22.39 -20.88
CA THR A 43 2.87 22.29 -21.05
C THR A 43 2.49 21.10 -21.93
N LYS A 44 3.20 20.89 -23.04
CA LYS A 44 2.97 19.75 -23.94
C LYS A 44 3.26 18.42 -23.25
N ALA A 45 4.38 18.30 -22.53
CA ALA A 45 4.74 17.08 -21.81
C ALA A 45 3.70 16.72 -20.74
N LYS A 46 3.22 17.72 -19.98
CA LYS A 46 2.13 17.50 -19.02
C LYS A 46 0.84 17.05 -19.70
N ALA A 47 0.42 17.72 -20.77
CA ALA A 47 -0.81 17.36 -21.49
C ALA A 47 -0.73 15.96 -22.12
N GLU A 48 0.43 15.55 -22.62
CA GLU A 48 0.63 14.19 -23.13
C GLU A 48 0.54 13.14 -22.02
N ALA A 49 1.16 13.41 -20.86
CA ALA A 49 1.05 12.56 -19.69
C ALA A 49 -0.42 12.42 -19.21
N GLU A 50 -1.15 13.53 -19.12
CA GLU A 50 -2.58 13.52 -18.74
C GLU A 50 -3.43 12.70 -19.72
N ARG A 51 -3.24 12.87 -21.04
CA ARG A 51 -3.95 12.05 -22.05
C ARG A 51 -3.65 10.56 -21.92
N MET A 52 -2.40 10.20 -21.67
CA MET A 52 -1.99 8.81 -21.44
C MET A 52 -2.67 8.26 -20.19
N ARG A 53 -2.70 9.04 -19.09
CA ARG A 53 -3.36 8.65 -17.85
C ARG A 53 -4.87 8.45 -18.02
N GLU A 54 -5.54 9.34 -18.73
CA GLU A 54 -6.97 9.16 -19.03
C GLU A 54 -7.25 7.90 -19.84
N LEU A 55 -6.38 7.55 -20.78
CA LEU A 55 -6.48 6.28 -21.51
C LEU A 55 -6.33 5.09 -20.56
N LEU A 56 -5.33 5.10 -19.67
CA LEU A 56 -5.12 4.03 -18.70
C LEU A 56 -6.27 3.88 -17.71
N ASP A 57 -6.87 4.99 -17.26
CA ASP A 57 -8.06 4.96 -16.40
C ASP A 57 -9.27 4.34 -17.15
N ARG A 58 -9.43 4.62 -18.45
CA ARG A 58 -10.46 3.99 -19.29
C ARG A 58 -10.20 2.49 -19.44
N GLU A 59 -8.96 2.10 -19.72
CA GLU A 59 -8.59 0.70 -19.84
C GLU A 59 -8.82 -0.08 -18.55
N LEU A 60 -8.47 0.49 -17.38
CA LEU A 60 -8.77 -0.12 -16.08
C LEU A 60 -10.27 -0.45 -15.97
N ARG A 61 -11.14 0.52 -16.26
CA ARG A 61 -12.59 0.30 -16.22
C ARG A 61 -13.05 -0.77 -17.21
N ASN A 62 -12.48 -0.79 -18.41
CA ASN A 62 -12.83 -1.78 -19.45
C ASN A 62 -12.41 -3.19 -19.06
N VAL A 63 -11.16 -3.39 -18.60
CA VAL A 63 -10.69 -4.73 -18.22
C VAL A 63 -11.40 -5.25 -16.98
N CYS A 64 -11.68 -4.37 -16.02
CA CYS A 64 -12.38 -4.73 -14.80
C CYS A 64 -13.86 -5.02 -15.04
N SER A 65 -14.53 -4.35 -16.00
CA SER A 65 -15.93 -4.66 -16.30
C SER A 65 -16.14 -6.03 -16.96
N VAL A 66 -15.12 -6.54 -17.66
CA VAL A 66 -15.16 -7.86 -18.31
C VAL A 66 -14.89 -8.99 -17.32
N ASN A 67 -13.82 -8.87 -16.53
CA ASN A 67 -13.48 -9.87 -15.51
C ASN A 67 -12.94 -9.18 -14.27
N GLN A 68 -13.86 -8.92 -13.34
CA GLN A 68 -13.58 -8.19 -12.11
C GLN A 68 -12.53 -8.84 -11.22
N SER A 69 -12.27 -10.14 -11.33
CA SER A 69 -11.26 -10.84 -10.52
C SER A 69 -10.09 -11.38 -11.36
N GLY A 70 -10.02 -11.00 -12.64
CA GLY A 70 -8.97 -11.45 -13.55
C GLY A 70 -7.63 -10.75 -13.29
N ASP A 71 -6.53 -11.40 -13.68
CA ASP A 71 -5.18 -10.83 -13.51
C ASP A 71 -4.99 -9.52 -14.26
N ALA A 72 -5.69 -9.31 -15.38
CA ALA A 72 -5.69 -8.04 -16.10
C ALA A 72 -6.26 -6.89 -15.25
N CYS A 73 -7.42 -7.11 -14.60
CA CYS A 73 -8.02 -6.11 -13.71
C CYS A 73 -7.13 -5.89 -12.47
N ARG A 74 -6.64 -6.96 -11.84
CA ARG A 74 -5.67 -6.90 -10.74
C ARG A 74 -4.46 -6.02 -11.08
N THR A 75 -3.83 -6.28 -12.23
CA THR A 75 -2.64 -5.54 -12.67
C THR A 75 -2.98 -4.08 -12.93
N ALA A 76 -4.16 -3.79 -13.49
CA ALA A 76 -4.60 -2.42 -13.71
C ALA A 76 -4.82 -1.64 -12.41
N VAL A 77 -5.48 -2.25 -11.44
CA VAL A 77 -5.71 -1.65 -10.13
C VAL A 77 -4.38 -1.41 -9.40
N ILE A 78 -3.49 -2.41 -9.33
CA ILE A 78 -2.19 -2.28 -8.66
C ILE A 78 -1.35 -1.17 -9.30
N THR A 79 -1.33 -1.09 -10.63
CA THR A 79 -0.48 -0.07 -11.28
C THR A 79 -1.10 1.33 -11.21
N ALA A 80 -2.43 1.44 -11.06
CA ALA A 80 -3.07 2.70 -10.69
C ALA A 80 -2.72 3.11 -9.25
N ILE A 81 -2.77 2.19 -8.29
CA ILE A 81 -2.34 2.41 -6.90
C ILE A 81 -0.90 2.94 -6.87
N ARG A 82 0.02 2.30 -7.60
CA ARG A 82 1.41 2.76 -7.70
C ARG A 82 1.56 4.18 -8.23
N TYR A 83 0.75 4.56 -9.22
CA TYR A 83 0.74 5.92 -9.73
C TYR A 83 0.27 6.92 -8.67
N ILE A 84 -0.81 6.59 -7.94
CA ILE A 84 -1.37 7.40 -6.86
C ILE A 84 -0.38 7.56 -5.70
N ALA A 85 0.42 6.52 -5.42
CA ALA A 85 1.45 6.50 -4.38
C ALA A 85 2.67 7.41 -4.69
N ILE A 86 2.77 8.01 -5.89
CA ILE A 86 3.88 8.93 -6.20
C ILE A 86 3.54 10.33 -5.69
N GLU A 87 4.17 10.77 -4.61
CA GLU A 87 3.93 12.09 -3.98
C GLU A 87 4.00 13.25 -4.98
N ASP A 88 5.02 13.26 -5.84
CA ASP A 88 5.23 14.30 -6.83
C ASP A 88 4.09 14.39 -7.87
N THR A 89 3.29 13.33 -8.09
CA THR A 89 2.15 13.40 -9.01
C THR A 89 1.04 14.30 -8.48
N TRP A 90 0.80 14.32 -7.16
CA TRP A 90 -0.08 15.28 -6.51
C TRP A 90 0.43 16.71 -6.64
N ARG A 91 1.77 16.85 -6.68
CA ARG A 91 2.51 18.11 -6.79
C ARG A 91 2.74 18.61 -8.23
N ILE A 92 2.35 17.86 -9.26
CA ILE A 92 2.55 18.19 -10.69
C ILE A 92 1.26 17.99 -11.52
N MET A 93 0.50 16.93 -11.26
CA MET A 93 -0.67 16.46 -12.00
C MET A 93 -1.91 16.32 -11.09
N ASP A 94 -2.08 17.20 -10.10
CA ASP A 94 -3.13 17.13 -9.05
C ASP A 94 -4.52 16.66 -9.56
N LYS A 95 -5.05 17.32 -10.59
CA LYS A 95 -6.38 16.97 -11.15
C LYS A 95 -6.45 15.54 -11.69
N ASP A 96 -5.37 15.10 -12.33
CA ASP A 96 -5.27 13.78 -12.95
C ASP A 96 -5.18 12.68 -11.88
N VAL A 97 -4.25 12.86 -10.91
CA VAL A 97 -4.08 11.87 -9.84
C VAL A 97 -5.31 11.79 -8.95
N LYS A 98 -5.99 12.91 -8.65
CA LYS A 98 -7.28 12.90 -7.94
C LYS A 98 -8.35 12.09 -8.68
N ARG A 99 -8.48 12.29 -9.99
CA ARG A 99 -9.42 11.53 -10.83
C ARG A 99 -9.08 10.04 -10.82
N SER A 100 -7.81 9.69 -11.01
CA SER A 100 -7.34 8.30 -11.03
C SER A 100 -7.51 7.62 -9.68
N ALA A 101 -7.19 8.31 -8.58
CA ALA A 101 -7.43 7.86 -7.21
C ALA A 101 -8.90 7.58 -6.95
N LYS A 102 -9.78 8.53 -7.31
CA LYS A 102 -11.23 8.34 -7.16
C LYS A 102 -11.72 7.13 -7.93
N SER A 103 -11.35 6.99 -9.22
CA SER A 103 -11.75 5.84 -10.03
C SER A 103 -11.25 4.51 -9.47
N THR A 104 -10.04 4.49 -8.91
CA THR A 104 -9.42 3.27 -8.37
C THR A 104 -10.04 2.88 -7.03
N PHE A 105 -10.21 3.83 -6.12
CA PHE A 105 -10.82 3.58 -4.82
C PHE A 105 -12.33 3.35 -4.90
N ASP A 106 -13.06 3.98 -5.83
CA ASP A 106 -14.45 3.63 -6.12
C ASP A 106 -14.56 2.16 -6.55
N TYR A 107 -13.63 1.68 -7.40
CA TYR A 107 -13.61 0.26 -7.75
C TYR A 107 -13.35 -0.63 -6.53
N LEU A 108 -12.33 -0.32 -5.72
CA LEU A 108 -11.99 -1.13 -4.54
C LEU A 108 -13.06 -1.13 -3.45
N TYR A 109 -13.76 -0.01 -3.25
CA TYR A 109 -14.62 0.19 -2.09
C TYR A 109 -16.12 0.22 -2.42
N LYS A 110 -16.54 0.38 -3.67
CA LYS A 110 -17.97 0.51 -4.01
C LYS A 110 -18.49 -0.59 -4.92
N THR A 111 -17.65 -1.54 -5.32
CA THR A 111 -18.09 -2.72 -6.07
C THR A 111 -18.42 -3.87 -5.10
N PRO A 112 -19.40 -4.73 -5.42
CA PRO A 112 -19.74 -5.90 -4.61
C PRO A 112 -18.54 -6.84 -4.38
N GLU A 113 -17.67 -6.97 -5.39
CA GLU A 113 -16.48 -7.81 -5.37
C GLU A 113 -15.25 -7.12 -4.74
N GLY A 114 -15.40 -5.84 -4.34
CA GLY A 114 -14.32 -5.00 -3.84
C GLY A 114 -13.57 -5.61 -2.67
N GLU A 115 -14.27 -6.15 -1.67
CA GLU A 115 -13.69 -6.75 -0.47
C GLU A 115 -12.86 -8.00 -0.78
N ASP A 116 -13.41 -8.93 -1.57
CA ASP A 116 -12.72 -10.16 -1.96
C ASP A 116 -11.50 -9.86 -2.83
N ASN A 117 -11.65 -8.90 -3.76
CA ASN A 117 -10.55 -8.46 -4.62
C ASN A 117 -9.49 -7.68 -3.85
N PHE A 118 -9.84 -6.98 -2.77
CA PHE A 118 -8.91 -6.18 -1.96
C PHE A 118 -7.74 -7.03 -1.44
N VAL A 119 -8.06 -8.16 -0.80
CA VAL A 119 -7.04 -9.09 -0.26
C VAL A 119 -6.31 -9.81 -1.39
N ARG A 120 -7.05 -10.19 -2.45
CA ARG A 120 -6.47 -10.89 -3.61
C ARG A 120 -5.45 -10.03 -4.34
N TYR A 121 -5.72 -8.74 -4.50
CA TYR A 121 -4.89 -7.83 -5.28
C TYR A 121 -3.69 -7.36 -4.45
N LEU A 122 -3.93 -7.04 -3.18
CA LEU A 122 -2.92 -6.59 -2.22
C LEU A 122 -2.30 -7.78 -1.47
N ASN A 123 -1.99 -8.85 -2.19
CA ASN A 123 -1.52 -10.10 -1.62
C ASN A 123 0.00 -10.13 -1.37
N THR A 124 0.77 -9.18 -1.88
CA THR A 124 2.21 -9.05 -1.58
C THR A 124 2.46 -7.87 -0.64
N ILE A 125 3.60 -7.87 0.03
CA ILE A 125 4.00 -6.77 0.90
C ILE A 125 4.17 -5.46 0.13
N ASP A 126 4.70 -5.51 -1.09
CA ASP A 126 4.87 -4.32 -1.94
C ASP A 126 3.53 -3.73 -2.33
N ASN A 127 2.58 -4.56 -2.76
CA ASN A 127 1.26 -4.07 -3.16
C ASN A 127 0.53 -3.44 -1.96
N ARG A 128 0.71 -3.99 -0.75
CA ARG A 128 0.17 -3.39 0.49
C ARG A 128 0.82 -2.06 0.81
N ALA A 129 2.15 -1.98 0.75
CA ALA A 129 2.88 -0.74 0.97
C ALA A 129 2.48 0.35 -0.04
N ASP A 130 2.36 -0.02 -1.32
CA ASP A 130 1.89 0.89 -2.38
C ASP A 130 0.45 1.35 -2.12
N PHE A 131 -0.43 0.45 -1.68
CA PHE A 131 -1.79 0.81 -1.27
C PHE A 131 -1.80 1.77 -0.08
N PHE A 132 -1.04 1.49 0.97
CA PHE A 132 -0.96 2.37 2.13
C PHE A 132 -0.42 3.76 1.75
N GLY A 133 0.60 3.84 0.90
CA GLY A 133 1.10 5.12 0.41
C GLY A 133 0.11 5.87 -0.47
N ALA A 134 -0.59 5.17 -1.36
CA ALA A 134 -1.65 5.76 -2.17
C ALA A 134 -2.78 6.32 -1.31
N SER A 135 -3.24 5.56 -0.30
CA SER A 135 -4.26 6.00 0.64
C SER A 135 -3.77 7.17 1.51
N ASN A 136 -2.54 7.12 2.02
CA ASN A 136 -1.94 8.22 2.78
C ASN A 136 -1.95 9.53 1.99
N LEU A 137 -1.50 9.50 0.74
CA LEU A 137 -1.48 10.69 -0.12
C LEU A 137 -2.89 11.16 -0.46
N TYR A 138 -3.82 10.24 -0.73
CA TYR A 138 -5.23 10.59 -0.96
C TYR A 138 -5.84 11.30 0.25
N GLU A 139 -5.76 10.69 1.43
CA GLU A 139 -6.31 11.23 2.68
C GLU A 139 -5.68 12.58 3.06
N LYS A 140 -4.36 12.73 2.86
CA LYS A 140 -3.64 14.01 3.04
C LYS A 140 -4.20 15.11 2.13
N ASN A 141 -4.55 14.78 0.89
CA ASN A 141 -5.07 15.74 -0.09
C ASN A 141 -6.58 16.02 0.06
N GLU A 142 -7.34 15.08 0.61
CA GLU A 142 -8.73 15.30 1.04
C GLU A 142 -8.81 16.04 2.39
N GLY A 143 -7.70 16.15 3.10
CA GLY A 143 -7.60 16.92 4.34
C GLY A 143 -8.20 16.21 5.55
N THR A 144 -8.29 14.88 5.54
CA THR A 144 -8.89 14.10 6.64
C THR A 144 -8.01 14.10 7.89
N GLY A 145 -6.70 14.20 7.72
CA GLY A 145 -5.73 14.31 8.83
C GLY A 145 -5.40 13.00 9.53
N VAL A 146 -5.88 11.86 9.00
CA VAL A 146 -5.50 10.52 9.48
C VAL A 146 -4.02 10.24 9.19
N LYS A 147 -3.36 9.50 10.08
CA LYS A 147 -1.94 9.15 9.97
C LYS A 147 -1.68 7.66 9.80
N TRP A 148 -2.67 6.81 10.08
CA TRP A 148 -2.49 5.36 10.12
C TRP A 148 -1.92 4.81 8.80
N PHE A 149 -2.40 5.29 7.64
CA PHE A 149 -1.90 4.82 6.33
C PHE A 149 -0.42 5.13 6.10
N GLY A 150 0.04 6.34 6.43
CA GLY A 150 1.46 6.70 6.28
C GLY A 150 2.36 5.84 7.16
N ALA A 151 1.95 5.65 8.42
CA ALA A 151 2.68 4.77 9.33
C ALA A 151 2.67 3.30 8.89
N ALA A 152 1.55 2.81 8.34
CA ALA A 152 1.46 1.45 7.79
C ALA A 152 2.36 1.27 6.56
N GLU A 153 2.47 2.29 5.70
CA GLU A 153 3.44 2.32 4.61
C GLU A 153 4.87 2.25 5.14
N ASP A 154 5.24 3.15 6.06
CA ASP A 154 6.59 3.23 6.63
C ASP A 154 7.01 1.89 7.25
N VAL A 155 6.14 1.29 8.06
CA VAL A 155 6.38 -0.01 8.69
C VAL A 155 6.49 -1.13 7.64
N SER A 156 5.67 -1.09 6.59
CA SER A 156 5.73 -2.08 5.49
C SER A 156 7.01 -1.93 4.64
N ARG A 157 7.59 -0.72 4.57
CA ARG A 157 8.83 -0.45 3.82
C ARG A 157 10.10 -0.53 4.69
N ALA A 158 9.98 -0.53 6.02
CA ALA A 158 11.13 -0.54 6.93
C ALA A 158 11.98 -1.83 6.82
N PHE A 159 13.30 -1.62 6.76
CA PHE A 159 14.34 -2.65 6.57
C PHE A 159 14.44 -3.64 7.74
N ASP A 160 14.53 -3.10 8.96
CA ASP A 160 14.95 -3.79 10.18
C ASP A 160 13.85 -4.67 10.75
N GLY A 161 12.61 -4.15 10.79
CA GLY A 161 11.46 -4.77 11.45
C GLY A 161 10.93 -6.06 10.82
N GLY A 162 11.64 -6.68 9.88
CA GLY A 162 11.21 -7.91 9.21
C GLY A 162 10.01 -7.73 8.27
N LEU A 163 9.71 -6.50 7.83
CA LEU A 163 8.53 -6.21 7.00
C LEU A 163 8.86 -5.62 5.63
N GLY A 164 10.08 -5.15 5.39
CA GLY A 164 10.48 -4.47 4.14
C GLY A 164 9.94 -5.06 2.84
N ALA A 165 9.20 -4.20 2.12
CA ALA A 165 8.95 -4.24 0.69
C ALA A 165 10.27 -4.25 -0.12
N ASP A 166 10.25 -4.86 -1.32
CA ASP A 166 11.39 -4.96 -2.22
C ASP A 166 11.87 -3.56 -2.63
N GLY A 167 13.12 -3.24 -2.31
CA GLY A 167 13.75 -1.95 -2.62
C GLY A 167 14.46 -1.27 -1.44
N ASN A 168 14.17 -1.68 -0.19
CA ASN A 168 14.82 -1.11 1.00
C ASN A 168 15.74 -2.11 1.73
N GLY A 169 16.47 -2.94 0.99
CA GLY A 169 17.41 -3.90 1.57
C GLY A 169 16.78 -5.07 2.33
N SER A 170 15.47 -5.32 2.19
CA SER A 170 14.74 -6.47 2.78
C SER A 170 15.47 -7.81 2.53
N GLN A 171 16.18 -7.91 1.42
CA GLN A 171 16.99 -9.07 1.07
C GLN A 171 18.10 -9.35 2.09
N TYR A 172 18.70 -8.33 2.72
CA TYR A 172 19.85 -8.45 3.63
C TYR A 172 19.47 -8.75 5.07
N SER A 173 18.43 -8.10 5.64
CA SER A 173 17.93 -8.45 6.97
C SER A 173 17.37 -9.88 6.99
N PHE A 174 16.78 -10.30 5.88
CA PHE A 174 16.35 -11.69 5.68
C PHE A 174 17.47 -12.64 5.28
N PHE A 175 18.54 -12.19 4.60
CA PHE A 175 19.71 -13.03 4.38
C PHE A 175 20.38 -13.35 5.72
N ILE A 176 20.53 -12.36 6.62
CA ILE A 176 21.05 -12.55 7.98
C ILE A 176 20.06 -13.35 8.87
N GLY A 177 18.75 -13.11 8.72
CA GLY A 177 17.69 -13.92 9.35
C GLY A 177 17.66 -15.36 8.83
N SER A 178 17.94 -15.61 7.55
CA SER A 178 17.99 -16.93 6.93
C SER A 178 19.27 -17.69 7.26
N LEU A 179 20.38 -16.97 7.49
CA LEU A 179 21.64 -17.55 7.97
C LEU A 179 21.57 -17.96 9.45
N SER A 180 20.73 -17.30 10.26
CA SER A 180 20.43 -17.68 11.65
C SER A 180 19.21 -18.60 11.80
N ALA A 181 18.36 -18.75 10.76
CA ALA A 181 17.16 -19.60 10.74
C ALA A 181 17.36 -20.93 10.00
N TRP A 182 18.41 -21.68 10.33
CA TRP A 182 18.77 -22.96 9.68
C TRP A 182 17.74 -24.11 9.82
N THR A 183 16.51 -23.82 10.26
CA THR A 183 15.39 -24.77 10.38
C THR A 183 14.02 -24.23 9.95
N ASN A 184 13.85 -22.91 9.73
CA ASN A 184 12.53 -22.28 9.96
C ASN A 184 12.04 -21.21 8.97
N THR A 185 12.75 -20.96 7.88
CA THR A 185 12.47 -19.91 6.88
C THR A 185 11.02 -19.87 6.31
N PRO A 186 10.35 -21.01 6.01
CA PRO A 186 9.01 -20.99 5.41
C PRO A 186 7.95 -20.28 6.28
N SER A 187 7.97 -20.50 7.60
CA SER A 187 6.90 -20.03 8.48
C SER A 187 7.10 -18.61 9.06
N ILE A 188 8.03 -17.82 8.50
CA ILE A 188 8.09 -16.34 8.62
C ILE A 188 7.45 -15.67 7.40
N TYR A 189 7.67 -16.18 6.19
CA TYR A 189 6.97 -15.70 5.00
C TYR A 189 5.46 -15.99 5.09
N GLU A 190 5.08 -17.15 5.61
CA GLU A 190 3.68 -17.46 5.92
C GLU A 190 3.12 -16.50 6.98
N TRP A 191 3.88 -16.15 8.01
CA TRP A 191 3.45 -15.15 8.99
C TRP A 191 3.24 -13.77 8.33
N ARG A 192 4.20 -13.27 7.54
CA ARG A 192 4.07 -12.03 6.73
C ARG A 192 2.80 -12.04 5.87
N GLN A 193 2.52 -13.19 5.24
CA GLN A 193 1.37 -13.35 4.35
C GLN A 193 0.06 -13.34 5.14
N VAL A 194 -0.05 -14.15 6.19
CA VAL A 194 -1.25 -14.31 7.02
C VAL A 194 -1.53 -13.04 7.80
N ALA A 195 -0.52 -12.42 8.42
CA ALA A 195 -0.67 -11.18 9.16
C ALA A 195 -1.19 -10.06 8.25
N GLY A 196 -0.58 -9.85 7.09
CA GLY A 196 -1.05 -8.81 6.18
C GLY A 196 -2.43 -9.10 5.57
N ASN A 197 -2.77 -10.36 5.29
CA ASN A 197 -4.14 -10.71 4.87
C ASN A 197 -5.15 -10.42 5.98
N THR A 198 -4.83 -10.76 7.23
CA THR A 198 -5.67 -10.47 8.40
C THR A 198 -5.85 -8.97 8.59
N LEU A 199 -4.79 -8.19 8.47
CA LEU A 199 -4.83 -6.72 8.55
C LEU A 199 -5.75 -6.13 7.47
N LEU A 200 -5.58 -6.52 6.21
CA LEU A 200 -6.41 -6.01 5.12
C LEU A 200 -7.88 -6.38 5.31
N LYS A 201 -8.17 -7.64 5.68
CA LYS A 201 -9.54 -8.11 5.91
C LYS A 201 -10.22 -7.38 7.06
N ALA A 202 -9.55 -7.32 8.21
CA ALA A 202 -10.11 -6.68 9.40
C ALA A 202 -10.23 -5.16 9.24
N GLY A 203 -9.32 -4.53 8.49
CA GLY A 203 -9.31 -3.10 8.24
C GLY A 203 -10.26 -2.63 7.14
N TYR A 204 -10.60 -3.49 6.17
CA TYR A 204 -11.36 -3.10 4.98
C TYR A 204 -12.65 -2.31 5.29
N PRO A 205 -13.52 -2.72 6.23
CA PRO A 205 -14.73 -1.95 6.55
C PRO A 205 -14.43 -0.53 7.03
N ASN A 206 -13.37 -0.36 7.84
CA ASN A 206 -12.99 0.96 8.35
C ASN A 206 -12.34 1.83 7.26
N PHE A 207 -11.54 1.24 6.37
CA PHE A 207 -10.96 1.95 5.23
C PHE A 207 -12.03 2.41 4.25
N GLN A 208 -12.98 1.53 3.93
CA GLN A 208 -14.14 1.84 3.09
C GLN A 208 -14.98 2.95 3.73
N ASN A 209 -15.29 2.85 5.02
CA ASN A 209 -16.07 3.86 5.73
C ASN A 209 -15.37 5.23 5.72
N LEU A 210 -14.07 5.27 5.99
CA LEU A 210 -13.28 6.51 5.90
C LEU A 210 -13.34 7.10 4.49
N TYR A 211 -13.16 6.28 3.46
CA TYR A 211 -13.22 6.74 2.07
C TYR A 211 -14.60 7.30 1.67
N ILE A 212 -15.69 6.67 2.11
CA ILE A 212 -17.05 7.06 1.72
C ILE A 212 -17.54 8.26 2.55
N HIS A 213 -17.26 8.28 3.84
CA HIS A 213 -17.88 9.20 4.79
C HIS A 213 -16.92 10.23 5.40
N SER A 214 -15.61 10.09 5.16
CA SER A 214 -14.57 10.84 5.87
C SER A 214 -14.65 10.62 7.39
N THR A 215 -13.90 11.40 8.16
CA THR A 215 -13.97 11.44 9.62
C THR A 215 -13.81 12.87 10.10
N ASP A 216 -14.56 13.24 11.14
CA ASP A 216 -14.42 14.50 11.87
C ASP A 216 -13.40 14.40 13.01
N ASN A 217 -12.97 13.18 13.36
CA ASN A 217 -12.01 12.92 14.43
C ASN A 217 -10.92 11.94 13.97
N PRO A 218 -9.94 12.41 13.18
CA PRO A 218 -8.89 11.55 12.63
C PRO A 218 -8.05 10.85 13.70
N ILE A 219 -7.79 11.52 14.82
CA ILE A 219 -7.04 10.93 15.94
C ILE A 219 -7.79 9.72 16.50
N LYS A 220 -9.10 9.85 16.74
CA LYS A 220 -9.91 8.72 17.21
C LYS A 220 -9.92 7.60 16.18
N TRP A 221 -10.09 7.94 14.90
CA TRP A 221 -10.07 6.95 13.82
C TRP A 221 -8.75 6.17 13.78
N ASP A 222 -7.60 6.85 13.82
CA ASP A 222 -6.27 6.22 13.83
C ASP A 222 -6.09 5.25 15.01
N VAL A 223 -6.50 5.67 16.21
CA VAL A 223 -6.40 4.87 17.43
C VAL A 223 -7.34 3.66 17.38
N ASP A 224 -8.58 3.85 16.96
CA ASP A 224 -9.55 2.75 16.86
C ASP A 224 -9.11 1.73 15.80
N GLN A 225 -8.60 2.20 14.66
CA GLN A 225 -8.07 1.36 13.60
C GLN A 225 -6.87 0.54 14.10
N LEU A 226 -5.89 1.19 14.74
CA LEU A 226 -4.73 0.51 15.33
C LEU A 226 -5.16 -0.56 16.36
N ARG A 227 -6.07 -0.22 17.29
CA ARG A 227 -6.49 -1.17 18.33
C ARG A 227 -7.21 -2.37 17.73
N ASN A 228 -8.06 -2.17 16.72
CA ASN A 228 -8.79 -3.24 16.05
C ASN A 228 -7.85 -4.14 15.22
N GLU A 229 -6.89 -3.54 14.53
CA GLU A 229 -5.82 -4.26 13.85
C GLU A 229 -5.03 -5.14 14.83
N GLN A 230 -4.52 -4.56 15.93
CA GLN A 230 -3.68 -5.28 16.87
C GLN A 230 -4.43 -6.41 17.61
N LYS A 231 -5.76 -6.27 17.79
CA LYS A 231 -6.61 -7.36 18.29
C LYS A 231 -6.69 -8.50 17.28
N SER A 232 -6.98 -8.17 16.01
CA SER A 232 -7.10 -9.14 14.92
C SER A 232 -5.81 -9.91 14.68
N LEU A 233 -4.66 -9.25 14.85
CA LEU A 233 -3.34 -9.85 14.66
C LEU A 233 -2.87 -10.73 15.83
N GLN A 234 -3.48 -10.63 17.02
CA GLN A 234 -3.00 -11.35 18.21
C GLN A 234 -2.89 -12.86 17.98
N ASN A 235 -3.93 -13.49 17.42
CA ASN A 235 -3.92 -14.93 17.16
C ASN A 235 -2.84 -15.32 16.13
N VAL A 236 -2.57 -14.45 15.15
CA VAL A 236 -1.53 -14.67 14.15
C VAL A 236 -0.14 -14.59 14.80
N HIS A 237 0.12 -13.55 15.60
CA HIS A 237 1.40 -13.43 16.32
C HIS A 237 1.63 -14.60 17.27
N THR A 238 0.64 -14.96 18.09
CA THR A 238 0.76 -16.10 19.00
C THR A 238 1.03 -17.40 18.25
N ARG A 239 0.27 -17.70 17.18
CA ARG A 239 0.46 -18.93 16.40
C ARG A 239 1.86 -19.04 15.77
N TYR A 240 2.36 -17.95 15.20
CA TYR A 240 3.58 -18.01 14.39
C TYR A 240 4.85 -17.64 15.16
N LEU A 241 4.76 -16.84 16.22
CA LEU A 241 5.92 -16.22 16.86
C LEU A 241 6.20 -16.73 18.28
N THR A 242 5.30 -17.46 18.94
CA THR A 242 5.50 -17.95 20.34
C THR A 242 6.78 -18.75 20.54
N ASP A 243 7.16 -19.59 19.57
CA ASP A 243 8.35 -20.44 19.69
C ASP A 243 9.57 -19.88 18.92
N ARG A 244 9.43 -18.77 18.18
CA ARG A 244 10.54 -18.14 17.42
C ARG A 244 11.35 -17.14 18.25
N THR A 245 11.91 -17.56 19.37
CA THR A 245 12.64 -16.69 20.31
C THR A 245 13.72 -15.83 19.65
N VAL A 246 14.49 -16.39 18.71
CA VAL A 246 15.55 -15.65 17.97
C VAL A 246 14.96 -14.58 17.06
N PHE A 247 13.88 -14.89 16.34
CA PHE A 247 13.20 -13.92 15.48
C PHE A 247 12.53 -12.82 16.29
N ARG A 248 11.88 -13.18 17.41
CA ARG A 248 11.33 -12.20 18.35
C ARG A 248 12.42 -11.29 18.91
N TRP A 249 13.55 -11.85 19.34
CA TRP A 249 14.69 -11.06 19.78
C TRP A 249 15.16 -10.06 18.70
N LEU A 250 15.20 -10.47 17.43
CA LEU A 250 15.59 -9.58 16.31
C LEU A 250 14.62 -8.42 16.06
N ILE A 251 13.33 -8.58 16.31
CA ILE A 251 12.32 -7.53 16.08
C ILE A 251 11.95 -6.75 17.37
N GLU A 252 12.21 -7.32 18.54
CA GLU A 252 12.01 -6.74 19.87
C GLU A 252 13.29 -6.05 20.39
N GLN A 253 14.07 -5.45 19.48
CA GLN A 253 15.32 -4.75 19.85
C GLN A 253 15.07 -3.56 20.81
N ASN A 254 13.83 -3.06 20.85
CA ASN A 254 13.35 -2.12 21.86
C ASN A 254 12.84 -2.88 23.09
N LYS A 255 13.44 -2.66 24.27
CA LYS A 255 13.10 -3.36 25.52
C LYS A 255 11.64 -3.23 25.97
N ASP A 256 10.93 -2.20 25.47
CA ASP A 256 9.53 -1.93 25.78
C ASP A 256 8.54 -2.46 24.72
N PHE A 257 9.03 -3.15 23.69
CA PHE A 257 8.21 -3.72 22.63
C PHE A 257 8.23 -5.24 22.70
N ASN A 258 7.06 -5.85 22.86
CA ASN A 258 6.86 -7.28 22.81
C ASN A 258 5.79 -7.57 21.74
N ILE A 259 6.15 -8.31 20.69
CA ILE A 259 5.25 -8.56 19.57
C ILE A 259 4.12 -9.52 19.94
N LEU A 260 4.24 -10.27 21.03
CA LEU A 260 3.16 -11.13 21.54
C LEU A 260 2.22 -10.38 22.47
N ASP A 261 2.60 -9.21 22.98
CA ASP A 261 1.80 -8.39 23.87
C ASP A 261 0.99 -7.34 23.10
N TYR A 262 -0.33 -7.42 23.21
CA TYR A 262 -1.27 -6.46 22.61
C TYR A 262 -0.99 -5.01 23.04
N GLU A 263 -0.78 -4.79 24.34
CA GLU A 263 -0.62 -3.45 24.90
C GLU A 263 0.66 -2.79 24.41
N ALA A 264 1.76 -3.55 24.38
CA ALA A 264 3.03 -3.10 23.82
C ALA A 264 2.91 -2.72 22.33
N ARG A 265 2.18 -3.50 21.52
CA ARG A 265 1.96 -3.18 20.09
C ARG A 265 1.12 -1.93 19.89
N VAL A 266 0.06 -1.73 20.68
CA VAL A 266 -0.74 -0.50 20.64
C VAL A 266 0.09 0.71 21.07
N LYS A 267 0.87 0.60 22.14
CA LYS A 267 1.76 1.68 22.61
C LYS A 267 2.79 2.05 21.54
N TYR A 268 3.39 1.06 20.89
CA TYR A 268 4.33 1.28 19.78
C TYR A 268 3.67 1.99 18.61
N GLY A 269 2.52 1.51 18.12
CA GLY A 269 1.79 2.16 17.02
C GLY A 269 1.40 3.61 17.34
N CYS A 270 0.95 3.88 18.57
CA CYS A 270 0.68 5.23 19.04
C CYS A 270 1.92 6.14 19.06
N SER A 271 3.07 5.60 19.45
CA SER A 271 4.35 6.32 19.36
C SER A 271 4.70 6.66 17.92
N VAL A 272 4.46 5.75 16.96
CA VAL A 272 4.69 6.00 15.53
C VAL A 272 3.81 7.14 15.01
N PHE A 273 2.55 7.23 15.46
CA PHE A 273 1.65 8.35 15.09
C PHE A 273 2.02 9.69 15.77
N GLY A 274 2.90 9.66 16.77
CA GLY A 274 3.21 10.80 17.64
C GLY A 274 2.04 11.18 18.56
N LEU A 275 1.24 10.20 18.99
CA LEU A 275 0.06 10.40 19.84
C LEU A 275 0.36 10.05 21.30
N SER A 276 -0.22 10.83 22.20
CA SER A 276 -0.12 10.64 23.66
C SER A 276 -1.32 9.88 24.24
N GLU A 277 -1.21 9.35 25.45
CA GLU A 277 -2.32 8.69 26.17
C GLU A 277 -3.57 9.58 26.31
N LYS A 278 -3.38 10.90 26.41
CA LYS A 278 -4.48 11.87 26.49
C LYS A 278 -5.31 11.93 25.21
N GLN A 279 -4.74 11.49 24.09
CA GLN A 279 -5.38 11.44 22.77
C GLN A 279 -6.05 10.09 22.49
N GLY A 280 -6.25 9.25 23.52
CA GLY A 280 -6.93 7.96 23.41
C GLY A 280 -6.00 6.76 23.24
N CYS A 281 -4.69 6.99 23.13
CA CYS A 281 -3.64 5.97 23.10
C CYS A 281 -3.39 5.34 24.48
N ARG A 282 -4.45 4.78 25.07
CA ARG A 282 -4.38 3.92 26.25
C ARG A 282 -4.46 2.47 25.76
N PRO A 283 -3.61 1.57 26.27
CA PRO A 283 -3.72 0.14 26.01
C PRO A 283 -5.16 -0.38 26.23
#